data_AF-A0A318KMT5-F1
#
_entry.id   AF-A0A318KMT5-F1
#
_cell.length_a   1.000
_cell.length_b   1.000
_cell.length_c   1.000
_cell.angle_alpha   90.00
_cell.angle_beta   90.00
_cell.angle_gamma   90.00
#
_symmetry.space_group_name_H-M   'P 1'
#
loop_
_entity.id
_entity.type
_entity.pdbx_description
1 polymer ?
#
loop_
_entity_poly.entity_id
_entity_poly.type
_entity_poly.pdbx_seq_one_letter_code
_entity_poly.pdbx_strand_id
1 'polypeptide(L)'
;MKKLTLILLIWTFWLVTPIKSEGVVPEYTIYNDSKAADIAAVHDEVMTIASDLFQYADADSYQTLLQSGIQKFSHEGWQVKLHNHSLIITIGDGKGDVVGGKFTKNEFCLPEVKPKSIVREWLGF
;
A
#
# COMPACT_ATOMS: atom_id res chain seq x y z
N MET A 1 5.45 51.32 0.92
CA MET A 1 4.31 50.46 1.30
C MET A 1 3.96 49.42 0.25
N LYS A 2 3.79 49.77 -1.04
CA LYS A 2 3.42 48.83 -2.12
C LYS A 2 4.37 47.63 -2.35
N LYS A 3 5.68 47.80 -2.11
CA LYS A 3 6.67 46.72 -2.26
C LYS A 3 6.55 45.64 -1.17
N LEU A 4 6.13 46.04 0.04
CA LEU A 4 6.07 45.16 1.21
C LEU A 4 4.82 44.27 1.16
N THR A 5 3.70 44.81 0.66
CA THR A 5 2.49 44.03 0.37
C THR A 5 2.70 43.00 -0.74
N LEU A 6 3.52 43.31 -1.75
CA LEU A 6 3.79 42.38 -2.85
C LEU A 6 4.65 41.19 -2.41
N ILE A 7 5.63 41.43 -1.53
CA ILE A 7 6.46 40.36 -0.93
C ILE A 7 5.61 39.45 -0.05
N LEU A 8 4.71 40.02 0.76
CA LEU A 8 3.78 39.26 1.60
C LEU A 8 2.84 38.36 0.79
N LEU A 9 2.34 38.84 -0.35
CA LEU A 9 1.46 38.08 -1.23
C LEU A 9 2.16 36.89 -1.89
N ILE A 10 3.43 37.06 -2.29
CA ILE A 10 4.24 35.98 -2.85
C ILE A 10 4.57 34.94 -1.78
N TRP A 11 4.84 35.39 -0.55
CA TRP A 11 5.10 34.52 0.59
C TRP A 11 3.90 33.67 0.98
N THR A 12 2.70 34.27 1.02
CA THR A 12 1.49 33.51 1.32
C THR A 12 1.15 32.54 0.19
N PHE A 13 1.32 32.95 -1.08
CA PHE A 13 1.06 32.07 -2.23
C PHE A 13 1.96 30.83 -2.26
N TRP A 14 3.22 30.93 -1.83
CA TRP A 14 4.13 29.80 -1.70
C TRP A 14 3.76 28.83 -0.57
N LEU A 15 3.03 29.27 0.44
CA LEU A 15 2.60 28.44 1.57
C LEU A 15 1.30 27.66 1.30
N VAL A 16 0.52 28.03 0.27
CA VAL A 16 -0.78 27.39 -0.02
C VAL A 16 -0.69 26.33 -1.12
N THR A 17 0.48 26.03 -1.68
CA THR A 17 0.58 24.98 -2.70
C THR A 17 0.32 23.62 -2.04
N PRO A 18 -0.77 22.91 -2.41
CA PRO A 18 -1.01 21.59 -1.86
C PRO A 18 0.08 20.64 -2.38
N ILE A 19 0.77 19.97 -1.48
CA ILE A 19 1.69 18.89 -1.83
C ILE A 19 0.81 17.69 -2.19
N LYS A 20 0.64 17.43 -3.49
CA LYS A 20 -0.02 16.22 -3.98
C LYS A 20 1.01 15.09 -3.94
N SER A 21 0.93 14.24 -2.91
CA SER A 21 1.64 12.97 -2.86
C SER A 21 0.72 11.91 -3.43
N GLU A 22 1.09 11.33 -4.56
CA GLU A 22 0.43 10.13 -5.09
C GLU A 22 1.10 8.93 -4.41
N GLY A 23 0.33 8.14 -3.67
CA GLY A 23 0.90 7.01 -2.98
C GLY A 23 1.15 5.83 -3.89
N VAL A 24 2.22 5.09 -3.59
CA VAL A 24 2.63 3.94 -4.38
C VAL A 24 1.85 2.72 -3.90
N VAL A 25 1.09 2.11 -4.80
CA VAL A 25 0.38 0.85 -4.51
C VAL A 25 1.41 -0.29 -4.48
N PRO A 26 1.54 -1.01 -3.35
CA PRO A 26 2.49 -2.10 -3.25
C PRO A 26 2.08 -3.31 -4.10
N GLU A 27 3.09 -4.00 -4.63
CA GLU A 27 2.92 -5.25 -5.37
C GLU A 27 3.19 -6.45 -4.45
N TYR A 28 2.77 -7.65 -4.85
CA TYR A 28 3.15 -8.89 -4.18
C TYR A 28 3.52 -9.98 -5.17
N THR A 29 4.44 -10.83 -4.74
CA THR A 29 4.86 -12.03 -5.47
C THR A 29 5.06 -13.17 -4.48
N ILE A 30 4.38 -14.28 -4.73
CA ILE A 30 4.42 -15.52 -3.96
C ILE A 30 5.12 -16.56 -4.82
N TYR A 31 6.24 -17.07 -4.34
CA TYR A 31 6.99 -18.20 -4.91
C TYR A 31 6.67 -19.44 -4.09
N ASN A 32 6.09 -20.45 -4.72
CA ASN A 32 5.64 -21.66 -4.05
C ASN A 32 6.72 -22.76 -4.05
N ASP A 33 6.53 -23.75 -3.18
CA ASP A 33 7.35 -24.95 -3.13
C ASP A 33 7.02 -25.90 -4.29
N SER A 34 8.02 -26.63 -4.79
CA SER A 34 7.84 -27.61 -5.86
C SER A 34 6.96 -28.80 -5.47
N LYS A 35 6.74 -29.05 -4.16
CA LYS A 35 5.97 -30.18 -3.63
C LYS A 35 4.51 -29.88 -3.30
N ALA A 36 3.82 -29.19 -4.22
CA ALA A 36 2.37 -29.02 -4.22
C ALA A 36 1.79 -28.41 -2.92
N ALA A 37 2.43 -27.37 -2.39
CA ALA A 37 1.72 -26.48 -1.48
C ALA A 37 0.55 -25.84 -2.25
N ASP A 38 -0.65 -25.82 -1.65
CA ASP A 38 -1.84 -25.23 -2.27
C ASP A 38 -1.66 -23.71 -2.37
N ILE A 39 -1.26 -23.25 -3.55
CA ILE A 39 -0.97 -21.84 -3.81
C ILE A 39 -2.22 -20.96 -3.63
N ALA A 40 -3.42 -21.52 -3.82
CA ALA A 40 -4.66 -20.79 -3.61
C ALA A 40 -4.90 -20.56 -2.11
N ALA A 41 -4.66 -21.56 -1.27
CA ALA A 41 -4.78 -21.41 0.18
C ALA A 41 -3.78 -20.37 0.74
N VAL A 42 -2.54 -20.39 0.24
CA VAL A 42 -1.53 -19.38 0.58
C VAL A 42 -1.97 -17.99 0.12
N HIS A 43 -2.47 -17.88 -1.11
CA HIS A 43 -2.94 -16.61 -1.65
C HIS A 43 -4.08 -16.04 -0.80
N ASP A 44 -5.08 -16.85 -0.47
CA ASP A 44 -6.21 -16.45 0.39
C ASP A 44 -5.75 -15.99 1.78
N GLU A 45 -4.77 -16.67 2.37
CA GLU A 45 -4.18 -16.27 3.65
C GLU A 45 -3.45 -14.91 3.56
N VAL A 46 -2.62 -14.72 2.53
CA VAL A 46 -1.92 -13.46 2.28
C VAL A 46 -2.93 -12.33 2.05
N MET A 47 -3.99 -12.57 1.29
CA MET A 47 -5.06 -11.59 1.06
C MET A 47 -5.82 -11.27 2.34
N THR A 48 -6.05 -12.25 3.21
CA THR A 48 -6.72 -12.05 4.51
C THR A 48 -5.88 -11.14 5.42
N ILE A 49 -4.58 -11.42 5.54
CA ILE A 49 -3.65 -10.61 6.35
C ILE A 49 -3.53 -9.19 5.78
N ALA A 50 -3.40 -9.06 4.46
CA ALA A 50 -3.33 -7.77 3.79
C ALA A 50 -4.64 -6.97 3.97
N SER A 51 -5.80 -7.62 3.86
CA SER A 51 -7.10 -6.99 4.11
C SER A 51 -7.21 -6.46 5.55
N ASP A 52 -6.83 -7.25 6.56
CA ASP A 52 -6.81 -6.78 7.96
C ASP A 52 -5.87 -5.59 8.17
N LEU A 53 -4.72 -5.61 7.49
CA LEU A 53 -3.74 -4.53 7.56
C LEU A 53 -4.22 -3.24 6.88
N PHE A 54 -4.99 -3.35 5.79
CA PHE A 54 -5.41 -2.23 4.96
C PHE A 54 -6.86 -1.76 5.19
N GLN A 55 -7.66 -2.47 6.00
CA GLN A 55 -9.10 -2.24 6.17
C GLN A 55 -9.51 -0.78 6.47
N TYR A 56 -8.69 -0.02 7.20
CA TYR A 56 -8.96 1.39 7.56
C TYR A 56 -8.03 2.38 6.87
N ALA A 57 -7.23 1.90 5.94
CA ALA A 57 -6.17 2.67 5.32
C ALA A 57 -6.57 3.16 3.94
N ASP A 58 -6.11 4.36 3.60
CA ASP A 58 -6.15 4.80 2.22
C ASP A 58 -5.04 4.13 1.40
N ALA A 59 -5.24 4.02 0.09
CA ALA A 59 -4.28 3.39 -0.82
C ALA A 59 -2.89 4.04 -0.71
N ASP A 60 -2.84 5.34 -0.42
CA ASP A 60 -1.59 6.06 -0.25
C ASP A 60 -0.76 5.59 0.96
N SER A 61 -1.40 4.95 1.94
CA SER A 61 -0.76 4.48 3.17
C SER A 61 -0.36 3.00 3.13
N TYR A 62 -0.73 2.26 2.08
CA TYR A 62 -0.53 0.81 2.02
C TYR A 62 0.94 0.43 2.12
N GLN A 63 1.83 1.17 1.44
CA GLN A 63 3.25 0.89 1.50
C GLN A 63 3.83 1.01 2.91
N THR A 64 3.47 2.05 3.65
CA THR A 64 3.93 2.26 5.03
C THR A 64 3.37 1.20 5.98
N LEU A 65 2.09 0.85 5.81
CA LEU A 65 1.47 -0.20 6.60
C LEU A 65 2.11 -1.54 6.34
N LEU A 66 2.37 -1.88 5.08
CA LEU A 66 3.06 -3.11 4.69
C LEU A 66 4.48 -3.18 5.28
N GLN A 67 5.23 -2.07 5.26
CA GLN A 67 6.54 -1.98 5.92
C GLN A 67 6.46 -2.23 7.42
N SER A 68 5.48 -1.63 8.10
CA SER A 68 5.31 -1.78 9.55
C SER A 68 4.75 -3.14 9.95
N GLY A 69 3.92 -3.73 9.10
CA GLY A 69 3.15 -4.95 9.34
C GLY A 69 3.76 -6.20 8.70
N ILE A 70 4.95 -6.11 8.11
CA ILE A 70 5.60 -7.23 7.41
C ILE A 70 5.71 -8.48 8.30
N GLN A 71 5.86 -8.29 9.61
CA GLN A 71 5.93 -9.38 10.58
C GLN A 71 4.66 -10.22 10.63
N LYS A 72 3.49 -9.65 10.29
CA LYS A 72 2.22 -10.41 10.24
C LYS A 72 2.22 -11.51 9.18
N PHE A 73 3.07 -11.40 8.16
CA PHE A 73 3.21 -12.42 7.12
C PHE A 73 4.25 -13.50 7.48
N SER A 74 4.98 -13.34 8.58
CA SER A 74 6.06 -14.25 8.97
C SER A 74 5.50 -15.53 9.60
N HIS A 75 5.41 -16.59 8.80
CA HIS A 75 5.01 -17.94 9.24
C HIS A 75 6.16 -18.94 9.15
N GLU A 76 6.03 -20.06 9.85
CA GLU A 76 7.03 -21.14 9.78
C GLU A 76 7.11 -21.69 8.35
N GLY A 77 8.32 -21.71 7.77
CA GLY A 77 8.54 -22.14 6.39
C GLY A 77 8.30 -21.08 5.31
N TRP A 78 7.89 -19.86 5.68
CA TRP A 78 7.76 -18.74 4.76
C TRP A 78 8.93 -17.78 4.91
N GLN A 79 9.59 -17.46 3.80
CA GLN A 79 10.57 -16.39 3.74
C GLN A 79 9.91 -15.14 3.17
N VAL A 80 9.70 -14.15 4.03
CA VAL A 80 9.09 -12.88 3.65
C VAL A 80 10.16 -11.80 3.51
N LYS A 81 10.15 -11.10 2.37
CA LYS A 81 11.04 -9.98 2.10
C LYS A 81 10.25 -8.85 1.47
N LEU A 82 10.58 -7.61 1.83
CA LEU A 82 10.04 -6.44 1.16
C LEU A 82 11.16 -5.79 0.35
N HIS A 83 10.94 -5.63 -0.95
CA HIS A 83 11.92 -5.06 -1.86
C HIS A 83 11.24 -4.16 -2.90
N ASN A 84 11.70 -2.92 -3.06
CA ASN A 84 11.18 -1.94 -4.02
C ASN A 84 9.63 -1.83 -4.04
N HIS A 85 9.00 -1.74 -2.86
CA HIS A 85 7.54 -1.66 -2.70
C HIS A 85 6.79 -2.95 -3.09
N SER A 86 7.49 -4.08 -3.20
CA SER A 86 6.91 -5.39 -3.47
C SER A 86 7.14 -6.35 -2.31
N LEU A 87 6.06 -7.00 -1.86
CA LEU A 87 6.08 -8.08 -0.89
C LEU A 87 6.43 -9.39 -1.58
N ILE A 88 7.58 -9.95 -1.26
CA ILE A 88 8.05 -11.23 -1.79
C ILE A 88 7.89 -12.28 -0.70
N ILE A 89 7.07 -13.29 -0.96
CA ILE A 89 6.88 -14.45 -0.09
C ILE A 89 7.43 -15.67 -0.82
N THR A 90 8.34 -16.40 -0.19
CA THR A 90 8.91 -17.63 -0.74
C THR A 90 8.64 -18.78 0.22
N ILE A 91 7.97 -19.82 -0.26
CA ILE A 91 7.57 -20.98 0.52
C ILE A 91 8.43 -22.17 0.11
N GLY A 92 8.97 -22.90 1.09
CA GLY A 92 9.77 -24.09 0.84
C GLY A 92 11.00 -23.81 -0.04
N ASP A 93 11.11 -24.51 -1.17
CA ASP A 93 12.22 -24.36 -2.11
C ASP A 93 12.07 -23.20 -3.12
N GLY A 94 10.87 -22.60 -3.22
CA GLY A 94 10.56 -21.47 -4.11
C GLY A 94 10.67 -21.78 -5.61
N LYS A 95 10.72 -23.06 -6.01
CA LYS A 95 10.86 -23.50 -7.41
C LYS A 95 9.55 -23.97 -8.05
N GLY A 96 8.45 -23.90 -7.30
CA GLY A 96 7.11 -24.22 -7.78
C GLY A 96 6.49 -23.04 -8.52
N ASP A 97 5.17 -22.95 -8.41
CA ASP A 97 4.37 -21.92 -9.08
C ASP A 97 4.64 -20.53 -8.51
N VAL A 98 4.47 -19.51 -9.36
CA VAL A 98 4.62 -18.10 -9.00
C VAL A 98 3.32 -17.37 -9.25
N VAL A 99 2.81 -16.71 -8.22
CA VAL A 99 1.61 -15.86 -8.30
C VAL A 99 1.99 -14.46 -7.86
N GLY A 100 1.56 -13.46 -8.63
CA GLY A 100 1.80 -12.07 -8.27
C GLY A 100 0.64 -11.18 -8.67
N GLY A 101 0.56 -10.03 -8.02
CA GLY A 101 -0.52 -9.07 -8.19
C GLY A 101 -0.21 -7.75 -7.52
N LYS A 102 -1.23 -6.89 -7.45
CA LYS A 102 -1.13 -5.57 -6.81
C LYS A 102 -2.18 -5.46 -5.73
N PHE A 103 -1.81 -4.93 -4.57
CA PHE A 103 -2.77 -4.73 -3.48
C PHE A 103 -3.71 -3.56 -3.80
N THR A 104 -4.72 -3.80 -4.62
CA THR A 104 -5.73 -2.80 -5.01
C THR A 104 -6.99 -2.96 -4.16
N LYS A 105 -7.67 -1.85 -3.84
CA LYS A 105 -8.92 -1.86 -3.02
C LYS A 105 -10.00 -2.80 -3.57
N ASN A 106 -10.05 -2.97 -4.89
CA ASN A 106 -11.02 -3.85 -5.56
C ASN A 106 -10.72 -5.35 -5.35
N GLU A 107 -9.45 -5.74 -5.15
CA GLU A 107 -9.09 -7.14 -4.88
C GLU A 107 -9.55 -7.59 -3.48
N PHE A 108 -9.69 -6.66 -2.53
CA PHE A 108 -10.07 -6.97 -1.14
C PHE A 108 -11.58 -6.88 -0.86
N CYS A 109 -12.41 -6.61 -1.87
CA CYS A 109 -13.83 -6.26 -1.67
C CYS A 109 -14.07 -5.13 -0.64
N LEU A 110 -13.09 -4.23 -0.45
CA LEU A 110 -13.18 -3.16 0.54
C LEU A 110 -13.97 -1.97 -0.04
N PRO A 111 -14.99 -1.44 0.67
CA PRO A 111 -15.71 -0.26 0.21
C PRO A 111 -14.77 0.95 0.17
N GLU A 112 -14.93 1.79 -0.85
CA GLU A 112 -14.12 2.99 -1.01
C GLU A 112 -14.32 3.95 0.17
N VAL A 113 -13.30 4.06 1.03
CA VAL A 113 -13.28 5.03 2.12
C VAL A 113 -13.08 6.42 1.55
N LYS A 114 -14.19 7.18 1.39
CA LYS A 114 -14.11 8.62 1.10
C LYS A 114 -13.39 9.33 2.26
N PRO A 115 -12.35 10.13 2.01
CA PRO A 115 -11.71 10.90 3.07
C PRO A 115 -12.72 11.88 3.67
N LYS A 116 -12.90 11.86 5.00
CA LYS A 116 -13.78 12.79 5.74
C LYS A 116 -13.17 14.20 5.86
N SER A 117 -12.64 14.76 4.78
CA SER A 117 -12.11 16.12 4.79
C SER A 117 -13.01 17.04 3.98
N ILE A 118 -13.78 17.85 4.70
CA ILE A 118 -14.64 18.90 4.14
C ILE A 118 -13.81 19.90 3.32
N VAL A 119 -12.56 20.17 3.73
CA VAL A 119 -11.64 21.05 3.00
C VAL A 119 -11.22 20.43 1.66
N ARG A 120 -11.00 19.12 1.64
CA ARG A 120 -10.60 18.37 0.45
C ARG A 120 -11.76 18.27 -0.56
N GLU A 121 -12.98 18.08 -0.06
CA GLU A 121 -14.21 18.09 -0.86
C GLU A 121 -14.50 19.48 -1.46
N TRP A 122 -14.20 20.56 -0.73
CA TRP A 122 -14.34 21.93 -1.21
C TRP A 122 -13.28 22.34 -2.24
N LEU A 123 -12.07 21.77 -2.16
CA LEU A 123 -10.95 22.07 -3.07
C LEU A 123 -10.81 21.09 -4.24
N GLY A 124 -11.57 19.99 -4.28
CA GLY A 124 -11.68 19.10 -5.44
C GLY A 124 -10.45 18.22 -5.72
N PHE A 125 -9.71 17.79 -4.68
CA PHE A 125 -8.53 16.91 -4.80
C PHE A 125 -8.67 15.61 -4.00
#